data_AF-A0A1H8DFJ0-F1
#
_entry.id   AF-A0A1H8DFJ0-F1
#
_cell.length_a   1.000
_cell.length_b   1.000
_cell.length_c   1.000
_cell.angle_alpha   90.00
_cell.angle_beta   90.00
_cell.angle_gamma   90.00
#
_symmetry.space_group_name_H-M   'P 1'
#
loop_
_entity.id
_entity.type
_entity.pdbx_description
1 polymer ?
#
loop_
_entity_poly.entity_id
_entity_poly.type
_entity_poly.pdbx_seq_one_letter_code
_entity_poly.pdbx_strand_id
1 'polypeptide(L)'
;MDVVARVDVLALAGTPAETFTAGGAAVTVGPRGSVVIADPVDQVGASGVWSSEEFRLVGPVPGALAERFLRSARAWPSLAPSAELGSIHLFVRLGQAFLYLGTVHHSQSGWTGDVWTMEDCTLRVEPPLSRDVLDRVRPPGTPTTLPGLDWLDHVDDDRATALRLFIEGWYPPPDPDEEPDTPSVVVPEALAAFYRLARGRTGVLGVQNFIRPAGDLTIGADGLLEFGHENQGCFSWSLDLSQDDPTVWTSDAPDFRHVEREPLSGFLLQFSLYEAMLNAPYHAWSRPVPTPIASELLGTLRRVPLKTWMWPMYQTSFYVAPGLIACVDDDEENEECRVEFGATHRSLLRPLADQGIRWSVFDG
;
A
#
# COMPACT_ATOMS: atom_id res chain seq x y z
N MET A 1 16.51 5.33 -25.52
CA MET A 1 17.22 4.87 -24.32
C MET A 1 18.48 4.18 -24.79
N ASP A 2 19.60 4.50 -24.15
CA ASP A 2 20.93 4.12 -24.63
C ASP A 2 21.55 3.06 -23.73
N VAL A 3 22.29 2.13 -24.35
CA VAL A 3 23.05 1.10 -23.64
C VAL A 3 24.50 1.57 -23.52
N VAL A 4 25.02 1.64 -22.30
CA VAL A 4 26.35 2.21 -22.00
C VAL A 4 27.23 1.29 -21.16
N ALA A 5 28.55 1.54 -21.14
CA ALA A 5 29.53 0.81 -20.33
C ALA A 5 29.67 1.42 -18.92
N ARG A 6 30.09 0.62 -17.94
CA ARG A 6 30.18 1.01 -16.51
C ARG A 6 31.05 2.24 -16.25
N VAL A 7 32.18 2.35 -16.95
CA VAL A 7 33.14 3.45 -16.74
C VAL A 7 32.52 4.79 -17.14
N ASP A 8 31.72 4.81 -18.20
CA ASP A 8 31.04 6.01 -18.69
C ASP A 8 29.95 6.47 -17.71
N VAL A 9 29.32 5.51 -17.01
CA VAL A 9 28.26 5.77 -16.03
C VAL A 9 28.77 6.53 -14.81
N LEU A 10 29.87 6.10 -14.20
CA LEU A 10 30.38 6.72 -12.96
C LEU A 10 31.00 8.10 -13.20
N ALA A 11 31.44 8.40 -14.42
CA ALA A 11 31.99 9.71 -14.78
C ALA A 11 30.97 10.85 -14.64
N LEU A 12 29.67 10.53 -14.67
CA LEU A 12 28.57 11.51 -14.52
C LEU A 12 28.50 12.12 -13.11
N ALA A 13 28.92 11.39 -12.07
CA ALA A 13 28.97 11.94 -10.72
C ALA A 13 30.12 12.95 -10.54
N GLY A 14 31.21 12.81 -11.31
CA GLY A 14 32.44 13.59 -11.13
C GLY A 14 33.28 13.15 -9.92
N THR A 15 34.49 13.70 -9.78
CA THR A 15 35.44 13.35 -8.70
C THR A 15 35.76 14.56 -7.82
N PRO A 16 35.88 14.40 -6.48
CA PRO A 16 35.72 13.16 -5.72
C PRO A 16 34.26 12.73 -5.60
N ALA A 17 34.00 11.42 -5.48
CA ALA A 17 32.65 10.88 -5.27
C ALA A 17 32.60 9.91 -4.09
N GLU A 18 31.49 9.96 -3.36
CA GLU A 18 31.09 8.99 -2.36
C GLU A 18 30.33 7.86 -3.06
N THR A 19 30.49 6.61 -2.62
CA THR A 19 29.72 5.47 -3.15
C THR A 19 29.27 4.57 -2.01
N PHE A 20 28.00 4.18 -2.06
CA PHE A 20 27.38 3.27 -1.10
C PHE A 20 26.31 2.40 -1.79
N THR A 21 25.71 1.48 -1.04
CA THR A 21 24.60 0.64 -1.52
C THR A 21 23.39 0.87 -0.64
N ALA A 22 22.20 0.93 -1.25
CA ALA A 22 20.92 1.04 -0.56
C ALA A 22 19.90 0.13 -1.26
N GLY A 23 19.32 -0.83 -0.53
CA GLY A 23 18.35 -1.79 -1.07
C GLY A 23 18.87 -2.58 -2.29
N GLY A 24 20.17 -2.83 -2.38
CA GLY A 24 20.80 -3.49 -3.54
C GLY A 24 21.17 -2.57 -4.72
N ALA A 25 20.71 -1.32 -4.74
CA ALA A 25 21.16 -0.34 -5.73
C ALA A 25 22.50 0.29 -5.32
N ALA A 26 23.41 0.45 -6.28
CA ALA A 26 24.64 1.19 -6.09
C ALA A 26 24.38 2.69 -6.33
N VAL A 27 24.77 3.52 -5.38
CA VAL A 27 24.60 4.97 -5.43
C VAL A 27 25.96 5.63 -5.37
N THR A 28 26.24 6.51 -6.33
CA THR A 28 27.47 7.31 -6.38
C THR A 28 27.11 8.79 -6.41
N VAL A 29 27.66 9.57 -5.47
CA VAL A 29 27.35 10.99 -5.29
C VAL A 29 28.63 11.80 -5.42
N GLY A 30 28.71 12.69 -6.40
CA GLY A 30 29.89 13.53 -6.65
C GLY A 30 29.50 14.93 -7.11
N PRO A 31 30.45 15.87 -7.24
CA PRO A 31 30.17 17.30 -7.43
C PRO A 31 29.36 17.65 -8.69
N ARG A 32 29.26 16.75 -9.69
CA ARG A 32 28.48 16.98 -10.91
C ARG A 32 27.06 16.45 -10.83
N GLY A 33 26.79 15.51 -9.93
CA GLY A 33 25.49 14.85 -9.84
C GLY A 33 25.51 13.59 -9.00
N SER A 34 24.45 12.82 -9.11
CA SER A 34 24.31 11.51 -8.49
C SER A 34 24.03 10.48 -9.56
N VAL A 35 24.49 9.25 -9.36
CA VAL A 35 24.27 8.12 -10.24
C VAL A 35 23.68 6.99 -9.42
N VAL A 36 22.56 6.45 -9.87
CA VAL A 36 21.89 5.31 -9.24
C VAL A 36 21.87 4.15 -10.23
N ILE A 37 22.32 2.98 -9.80
CA ILE A 37 22.36 1.76 -10.61
C ILE A 37 21.66 0.64 -9.85
N ALA A 38 20.55 0.12 -10.39
CA ALA A 38 19.83 -1.02 -9.83
C ALA A 38 19.87 -2.25 -10.74
N ASP A 39 19.61 -3.42 -10.17
CA ASP A 39 19.33 -4.65 -10.92
C ASP A 39 17.83 -4.71 -11.27
N PRO A 40 17.44 -5.42 -12.34
CA PRO A 40 16.05 -5.51 -12.77
C PRO A 40 15.29 -6.52 -11.92
N VAL A 41 14.85 -6.09 -10.75
CA VAL A 41 14.14 -6.92 -9.77
C VAL A 41 12.73 -6.43 -9.51
N ASP A 42 11.79 -7.35 -9.34
CA ASP A 42 10.44 -7.08 -8.86
C ASP A 42 10.30 -7.56 -7.41
N GLN A 43 10.87 -6.79 -6.48
CA GLN A 43 10.88 -7.09 -5.05
C GLN A 43 10.60 -5.82 -4.25
N VAL A 44 9.59 -5.86 -3.37
CA VAL A 44 9.14 -4.71 -2.57
C VAL A 44 10.24 -4.13 -1.69
N GLY A 45 11.08 -4.98 -1.10
CA GLY A 45 12.18 -4.57 -0.22
C GLY A 45 13.48 -4.20 -0.93
N ALA A 46 13.49 -4.13 -2.27
CA ALA A 46 14.68 -3.81 -3.04
C ALA A 46 14.54 -2.48 -3.77
N SER A 47 15.65 -1.76 -3.89
CA SER A 47 15.73 -0.56 -4.71
C SER A 47 15.63 -0.92 -6.18
N GLY A 48 14.78 -0.22 -6.92
CA GLY A 48 14.49 -0.56 -8.30
C GLY A 48 13.46 0.36 -8.94
N VAL A 49 13.23 0.14 -10.24
CA VAL A 49 12.10 0.75 -10.93
C VAL A 49 10.83 0.15 -10.32
N TRP A 50 9.93 1.02 -9.87
CA TRP A 50 8.66 0.65 -9.28
C TRP A 50 7.57 0.70 -10.35
N SER A 51 7.18 1.88 -10.81
CA SER A 51 6.18 2.03 -11.88
C SER A 51 6.79 2.65 -13.14
N SER A 52 5.96 2.96 -14.14
CA SER A 52 6.41 3.74 -15.30
C SER A 52 6.92 5.14 -14.92
N GLU A 53 6.50 5.67 -13.77
CA GLU A 53 6.85 7.02 -13.32
C GLU A 53 7.75 7.04 -12.08
N GLU A 54 8.08 5.88 -11.51
CA GLU A 54 8.66 5.81 -10.17
C GLU A 54 9.85 4.87 -10.09
N PHE A 55 10.91 5.32 -9.42
CA PHE A 55 11.99 4.49 -8.91
C PHE A 55 12.06 4.64 -7.39
N ARG A 56 12.15 3.52 -6.67
CA ARG A 56 12.27 3.50 -5.21
C ARG A 56 13.70 3.15 -4.82
N LEU A 57 14.27 3.96 -3.92
CA LEU A 57 15.52 3.68 -3.24
C LEU A 57 15.20 3.29 -1.80
N VAL A 58 15.22 1.99 -1.52
CA VAL A 58 14.98 1.43 -0.19
C VAL A 58 16.25 1.58 0.64
N GLY A 59 16.15 2.18 1.82
CA GLY A 59 17.30 2.56 2.61
C GLY A 59 17.85 1.47 3.55
N PRO A 60 18.72 1.87 4.49
CA PRO A 60 19.09 3.25 4.79
C PRO A 60 19.88 3.91 3.66
N VAL A 61 19.65 5.22 3.42
CA VAL A 61 20.35 6.04 2.44
C VAL A 61 21.13 7.15 3.18
N PRO A 62 22.42 6.91 3.49
CA PRO A 62 23.22 7.84 4.27
C PRO A 62 23.91 8.92 3.41
N GLY A 63 24.57 9.85 4.10
CA GLY A 63 25.68 10.62 3.54
C GLY A 63 25.26 11.74 2.59
N ALA A 64 26.07 11.98 1.56
CA ALA A 64 25.95 13.16 0.70
C ALA A 64 24.62 13.24 -0.07
N LEU A 65 23.93 12.12 -0.31
CA LEU A 65 22.62 12.15 -0.99
C LEU A 65 21.51 12.67 -0.07
N ALA A 66 21.46 12.20 1.17
CA ALA A 66 20.52 12.68 2.18
C ALA A 66 20.76 14.17 2.48
N GLU A 67 22.03 14.57 2.63
CA GLU A 67 22.40 15.97 2.83
C GLU A 67 21.93 16.87 1.67
N ARG A 68 22.06 16.40 0.42
CA ARG A 68 21.55 17.13 -0.75
C ARG A 68 20.06 17.41 -0.65
N PHE A 69 19.25 16.39 -0.33
CA PHE A 69 17.80 16.54 -0.25
C PHE A 69 17.34 17.37 0.96
N LEU A 70 18.03 17.28 2.11
CA LEU A 70 17.75 18.15 3.26
C LEU A 70 18.01 19.62 2.95
N ARG A 71 19.11 19.91 2.27
CA ARG A 71 19.46 21.29 1.89
C ARG A 71 18.43 21.88 0.93
N SER A 72 17.89 21.09 0.00
CA SER A 72 16.81 21.55 -0.88
C SER A 72 15.48 21.71 -0.15
N ALA A 73 15.13 20.82 0.78
CA ALA A 73 13.88 20.92 1.54
C ALA A 73 13.85 22.12 2.51
N ARG A 74 15.02 22.53 3.04
CA ARG A 74 15.13 23.71 3.93
C ARG A 74 15.21 25.04 3.19
N ALA A 75 15.50 25.05 1.90
CA ALA A 75 15.35 26.23 1.10
C ALA A 75 13.86 26.41 0.77
N TRP A 76 13.29 27.59 1.04
CA TRP A 76 11.94 27.91 0.56
C TRP A 76 11.86 27.61 -0.96
N PRO A 77 10.75 27.01 -1.47
CA PRO A 77 10.63 26.62 -2.88
C PRO A 77 10.88 27.75 -3.88
N SER A 78 10.79 29.01 -3.42
CA SER A 78 11.00 30.23 -4.21
C SER A 78 12.45 30.77 -4.21
N LEU A 79 13.38 30.16 -3.45
CA LEU A 79 14.73 30.73 -3.24
C LEU A 79 15.90 29.77 -3.51
N ALA A 80 15.69 28.45 -3.64
CA ALA A 80 16.74 27.55 -4.11
C ALA A 80 16.69 27.41 -5.64
N PRO A 81 17.75 27.77 -6.37
CA PRO A 81 17.89 27.31 -7.75
C PRO A 81 17.97 25.78 -7.75
N SER A 82 17.09 25.13 -8.51
CA SER A 82 17.10 23.68 -8.80
C SER A 82 18.44 23.15 -9.31
N ALA A 83 19.36 24.04 -9.69
CA ALA A 83 20.71 23.75 -10.16
C ALA A 83 21.67 23.19 -9.09
N GLU A 84 21.41 23.36 -7.78
CA GLU A 84 22.37 22.96 -6.74
C GLU A 84 22.36 21.47 -6.37
N LEU A 85 21.30 20.73 -6.71
CA LEU A 85 21.19 19.30 -6.39
C LEU A 85 22.03 18.39 -7.30
N GLY A 86 22.46 18.91 -8.46
CA GLY A 86 23.01 18.11 -9.55
C GLY A 86 21.96 17.18 -10.15
N SER A 87 22.19 16.69 -11.37
CA SER A 87 21.30 15.70 -11.98
C SER A 87 21.43 14.34 -11.28
N ILE A 88 20.32 13.64 -11.06
CA ILE A 88 20.33 12.25 -10.62
C ILE A 88 20.13 11.38 -11.86
N HIS A 89 21.16 10.66 -12.27
CA HIS A 89 21.13 9.79 -13.44
C HIS A 89 20.77 8.38 -13.04
N LEU A 90 19.73 7.82 -13.67
CA LEU A 90 19.22 6.49 -13.34
C LEU A 90 19.61 5.44 -14.39
N PHE A 91 20.14 4.31 -13.92
CA PHE A 91 20.52 3.18 -14.76
C PHE A 91 19.99 1.85 -14.20
N VAL A 92 19.72 0.92 -15.11
CA VAL A 92 19.40 -0.48 -14.76
C VAL A 92 20.40 -1.42 -15.43
N ARG A 93 20.94 -2.37 -14.66
CA ARG A 93 21.93 -3.34 -15.11
C ARG A 93 21.27 -4.52 -15.83
N LEU A 94 21.53 -4.67 -17.12
CA LEU A 94 21.00 -5.76 -17.94
C LEU A 94 22.15 -6.67 -18.38
N GLY A 95 22.49 -7.65 -17.54
CA GLY A 95 23.67 -8.50 -17.74
C GLY A 95 24.97 -7.71 -17.61
N GLN A 96 25.75 -7.62 -18.70
CA GLN A 96 27.01 -6.85 -18.75
C GLN A 96 26.82 -5.39 -19.19
N ALA A 97 25.59 -5.00 -19.50
CA ALA A 97 25.24 -3.69 -20.04
C ALA A 97 24.43 -2.85 -19.03
N PHE A 98 24.42 -1.53 -19.20
CA PHE A 98 23.58 -0.62 -18.42
C PHE A 98 22.62 0.10 -19.35
N LEU A 99 21.33 0.08 -19.02
CA LEU A 99 20.29 0.85 -19.71
C LEU A 99 20.11 2.18 -18.99
N TYR A 100 20.28 3.29 -19.70
CA TYR A 100 20.02 4.62 -19.16
C TYR A 100 18.52 4.96 -19.24
N LEU A 101 17.94 5.31 -18.09
CA LEU A 101 16.52 5.66 -17.96
C LEU A 101 16.26 7.17 -17.96
N GLY A 102 17.33 7.98 -17.93
CA GLY A 102 17.22 9.44 -17.92
C GLY A 102 17.63 10.06 -16.58
N THR A 103 17.39 11.35 -16.48
CA THR A 103 17.54 12.10 -15.23
C THR A 103 16.22 12.04 -14.46
N VAL A 104 16.30 11.79 -13.16
CA VAL A 104 15.15 11.74 -12.26
C VAL A 104 15.24 12.86 -11.24
N HIS A 105 14.11 13.16 -10.60
CA HIS A 105 14.06 14.13 -9.51
C HIS A 105 13.49 13.50 -8.24
N HIS A 106 13.90 14.05 -7.10
CA HIS A 106 13.37 13.67 -5.79
C HIS A 106 11.89 14.04 -5.70
N SER A 107 11.07 13.09 -5.23
CA SER A 107 9.64 13.30 -4.99
C SER A 107 9.31 13.25 -3.49
N GLN A 108 9.76 12.19 -2.81
CA GLN A 108 9.45 11.95 -1.40
C GLN A 108 10.59 11.18 -0.72
N SER A 109 10.71 11.30 0.60
CA SER A 109 11.61 10.50 1.43
C SER A 109 11.05 10.30 2.82
N GLY A 110 11.16 9.07 3.34
CA GLY A 110 11.13 8.78 4.76
C GLY A 110 12.47 9.12 5.42
N TRP A 111 12.42 9.56 6.68
CA TRP A 111 13.61 9.93 7.46
C TRP A 111 13.69 9.10 8.72
N THR A 112 14.89 8.60 9.02
CA THR A 112 15.13 7.94 10.30
C THR A 112 15.18 8.98 11.43
N GLY A 113 15.28 8.52 12.68
CA GLY A 113 15.55 9.40 13.82
C GLY A 113 16.88 10.15 13.71
N ASP A 114 17.82 9.67 12.89
CA ASP A 114 18.99 10.44 12.46
C ASP A 114 18.63 11.29 11.24
N VAL A 115 18.61 12.60 11.44
CA VAL A 115 18.25 13.57 10.40
C VAL A 115 19.15 13.50 9.16
N TRP A 116 20.32 12.86 9.22
CA TRP A 116 21.23 12.71 8.09
C TRP A 116 21.09 11.38 7.34
N THR A 117 20.13 10.55 7.74
CA THR A 117 19.90 9.24 7.14
C THR A 117 18.44 9.09 6.75
N MET A 118 18.18 8.90 5.45
CA MET A 118 16.85 8.59 4.96
C MET A 118 16.56 7.10 5.13
N GLU A 119 15.33 6.79 5.49
CA GLU A 119 14.81 5.42 5.53
C GLU A 119 14.52 4.89 4.12
N ASP A 120 14.01 5.76 3.25
CA ASP A 120 13.77 5.48 1.85
C ASP A 120 13.71 6.79 1.03
N CYS A 121 13.63 6.65 -0.29
CA CYS A 121 13.41 7.77 -1.18
C CYS A 121 12.72 7.34 -2.47
N THR A 122 11.73 8.13 -2.87
CA THR A 122 11.06 8.00 -4.16
C THR A 122 11.60 9.03 -5.15
N LEU A 123 12.00 8.53 -6.32
CA LEU A 123 12.49 9.31 -7.45
C LEU A 123 11.49 9.22 -8.61
N ARG A 124 11.13 10.37 -9.18
CA ARG A 124 10.17 10.46 -10.29
C ARG A 124 10.90 10.42 -11.63
N VAL A 125 10.42 9.54 -12.51
CA VAL A 125 10.93 9.30 -13.86
C VAL A 125 10.09 10.09 -14.85
N GLU A 126 10.74 11.01 -15.58
CA GLU A 126 10.07 11.83 -16.61
C GLU A 126 10.90 11.90 -17.90
N PRO A 127 10.30 11.61 -19.08
CA PRO A 127 8.93 11.14 -19.27
C PRO A 127 8.70 9.71 -18.75
N PRO A 128 7.43 9.29 -18.54
CA PRO A 128 7.11 7.92 -18.11
C PRO A 128 7.70 6.85 -19.04
N LEU A 129 8.15 5.74 -18.46
CA LEU A 129 8.67 4.59 -19.21
C LEU A 129 7.56 3.94 -20.02
N SER A 130 7.88 3.49 -21.24
CA SER A 130 6.98 2.62 -22.00
C SER A 130 6.87 1.25 -21.34
N ARG A 131 5.75 0.55 -21.59
CA ARG A 131 5.50 -0.82 -21.08
C ARG A 131 6.64 -1.79 -21.43
N ASP A 132 7.15 -1.74 -22.66
CA ASP A 132 8.27 -2.57 -23.11
C ASP A 132 9.56 -2.31 -22.32
N VAL A 133 9.82 -1.05 -21.94
CA VAL A 133 10.98 -0.73 -21.10
C VAL A 133 10.73 -1.21 -19.68
N LEU A 134 9.55 -0.93 -19.12
CA LEU A 134 9.18 -1.32 -17.77
C LEU A 134 9.31 -2.85 -17.59
N ASP A 135 8.79 -3.64 -18.52
CA ASP A 135 8.90 -5.10 -18.51
C ASP A 135 10.35 -5.60 -18.69
N ARG A 136 11.25 -4.78 -19.21
CA ARG A 136 12.68 -5.11 -19.34
C ARG A 136 13.46 -4.77 -18.08
N VAL A 137 13.12 -3.68 -17.39
CA VAL A 137 13.85 -3.17 -16.22
C VAL A 137 13.24 -3.61 -14.89
N ARG A 138 12.02 -4.12 -14.93
CA ARG A 138 11.29 -4.71 -13.81
C ARG A 138 10.47 -5.88 -14.36
N PRO A 139 11.12 -6.98 -14.77
CA PRO A 139 10.43 -8.09 -15.42
C PRO A 139 9.35 -8.67 -14.51
N PRO A 140 8.11 -8.84 -15.00
CA PRO A 140 7.03 -9.37 -14.18
C PRO A 140 7.34 -10.81 -13.80
N GLY A 141 7.31 -11.11 -12.50
CA GLY A 141 7.37 -12.47 -11.99
C GLY A 141 6.11 -13.28 -12.35
N THR A 142 6.18 -14.60 -12.20
CA THR A 142 4.97 -15.43 -12.10
C THR A 142 4.73 -15.71 -10.61
N PRO A 143 3.55 -15.38 -10.05
CA PRO A 143 3.25 -15.72 -8.67
C PRO A 143 3.33 -17.24 -8.47
N THR A 144 4.09 -17.68 -7.46
CA THR A 144 4.22 -19.12 -7.15
C THR A 144 3.01 -19.68 -6.41
N THR A 145 2.38 -18.85 -5.58
CA THR A 145 1.19 -19.16 -4.77
C THR A 145 0.33 -17.91 -4.64
N LEU A 146 -0.98 -18.05 -4.78
CA LEU A 146 -1.95 -16.97 -4.58
C LEU A 146 -2.93 -17.35 -3.47
N PRO A 147 -3.39 -16.38 -2.66
CA PRO A 147 -4.49 -16.59 -1.72
C PRO A 147 -5.72 -17.19 -2.41
N GLY A 148 -6.27 -18.25 -1.83
CA GLY A 148 -7.48 -18.91 -2.32
C GLY A 148 -8.75 -18.10 -2.06
N LEU A 149 -9.86 -18.54 -2.67
CA LEU A 149 -11.19 -17.90 -2.54
C LEU A 149 -12.22 -18.76 -1.81
N ASP A 150 -11.81 -19.88 -1.22
CA ASP A 150 -12.70 -20.84 -0.54
C ASP A 150 -13.44 -20.19 0.64
N TRP A 151 -12.88 -19.12 1.22
CA TRP A 151 -13.52 -18.34 2.27
C TRP A 151 -14.84 -17.69 1.85
N LEU A 152 -15.03 -17.41 0.54
CA LEU A 152 -16.26 -16.80 0.03
C LEU A 152 -17.48 -17.69 0.26
N ASP A 153 -17.28 -19.01 0.24
CA ASP A 153 -18.36 -19.99 0.38
C ASP A 153 -18.89 -20.06 1.83
N HIS A 154 -18.25 -19.35 2.76
CA HIS A 154 -18.62 -19.28 4.17
C HIS A 154 -19.20 -17.92 4.59
N VAL A 155 -19.20 -16.89 3.73
CA VAL A 155 -19.53 -15.51 4.14
C VAL A 155 -20.96 -15.34 4.63
N ASP A 156 -21.92 -16.05 4.05
CA ASP A 156 -23.34 -15.93 4.40
C ASP A 156 -23.72 -16.76 5.65
N ASP A 157 -23.05 -17.90 5.87
CA ASP A 157 -23.45 -18.89 6.89
C ASP A 157 -22.47 -19.01 8.08
N ASP A 158 -21.16 -18.77 7.88
CA ASP A 158 -20.09 -18.91 8.88
C ASP A 158 -18.97 -17.89 8.67
N ARG A 159 -19.25 -16.65 9.08
CA ARG A 159 -18.33 -15.52 8.94
C ARG A 159 -17.03 -15.68 9.73
N ALA A 160 -17.05 -16.43 10.82
CA ALA A 160 -15.83 -16.71 11.59
C ALA A 160 -14.87 -17.58 10.77
N THR A 161 -15.38 -18.61 10.08
CA THR A 161 -14.58 -19.41 9.16
C THR A 161 -14.12 -18.62 7.95
N ALA A 162 -14.99 -17.78 7.36
CA ALA A 162 -14.63 -16.90 6.25
C ALA A 162 -13.45 -15.98 6.63
N LEU A 163 -13.56 -15.29 7.77
CA LEU A 163 -12.53 -14.38 8.28
C LEU A 163 -11.20 -15.09 8.55
N ARG A 164 -11.24 -16.28 9.17
CA ARG A 164 -10.04 -17.09 9.41
C ARG A 164 -9.35 -17.47 8.09
N LEU A 165 -10.09 -18.07 7.15
CA LEU A 165 -9.52 -18.53 5.88
C LEU A 165 -8.96 -17.36 5.06
N PHE A 166 -9.63 -16.21 5.08
CA PHE A 166 -9.12 -14.99 4.45
C PHE A 166 -7.81 -14.53 5.10
N ILE A 167 -7.77 -14.38 6.43
CA ILE A 167 -6.58 -13.89 7.14
C ILE A 167 -5.39 -14.84 6.96
N GLU A 168 -5.60 -16.15 7.12
CA GLU A 168 -4.57 -17.17 6.94
C GLU A 168 -4.05 -17.27 5.50
N GLY A 169 -4.89 -16.92 4.51
CA GLY A 169 -4.52 -16.92 3.10
C GLY A 169 -3.82 -15.65 2.64
N TRP A 170 -4.19 -14.48 3.17
CA TRP A 170 -3.69 -13.18 2.72
C TRP A 170 -2.46 -12.70 3.50
N TYR A 171 -2.48 -12.84 4.82
CA TYR A 171 -1.41 -12.32 5.67
C TYR A 171 -0.30 -13.36 5.86
N PRO A 172 0.94 -12.90 6.14
CA PRO A 172 2.03 -13.80 6.50
C PRO A 172 1.67 -14.72 7.69
N PRO A 173 2.37 -15.86 7.83
CA PRO A 173 2.28 -16.68 9.03
C PRO A 173 2.57 -15.86 10.30
N PRO A 174 1.96 -16.23 11.44
CA PRO A 174 2.13 -15.47 12.67
C PRO A 174 3.54 -15.69 13.23
N ASP A 175 4.06 -14.67 13.91
CA ASP A 175 5.23 -14.84 14.77
C ASP A 175 4.91 -15.84 15.90
N PRO A 176 5.63 -16.97 16.01
CA PRO A 176 5.37 -17.97 17.04
C PRO A 176 5.71 -17.49 18.46
N ASP A 177 6.55 -16.47 18.60
CA ASP A 177 7.05 -16.00 19.91
C ASP A 177 6.14 -14.94 20.54
N GLU A 178 5.12 -14.47 19.82
CA GLU A 178 4.18 -13.45 20.30
C GLU A 178 3.26 -14.01 21.39
N GLU A 179 3.26 -13.37 22.57
CA GLU A 179 2.40 -13.74 23.69
C GLU A 179 0.93 -13.38 23.43
N PRO A 180 -0.03 -14.16 23.99
CA PRO A 180 -1.44 -13.85 23.83
C PRO A 180 -1.79 -12.61 24.67
N ASP A 181 -2.27 -11.56 24.01
CA ASP A 181 -2.89 -10.43 24.71
C ASP A 181 -4.27 -10.84 25.22
N THR A 182 -4.59 -10.43 26.45
CA THR A 182 -5.88 -10.72 27.08
C THR A 182 -6.75 -9.47 27.00
N PRO A 183 -7.97 -9.55 26.43
CA PRO A 183 -8.88 -8.41 26.41
C PRO A 183 -9.06 -7.80 27.80
N SER A 184 -8.90 -6.47 27.91
CA SER A 184 -9.09 -5.74 29.17
C SER A 184 -10.55 -5.76 29.65
N VAL A 185 -11.47 -6.06 28.73
CA VAL A 185 -12.92 -6.20 28.96
C VAL A 185 -13.43 -7.48 28.31
N VAL A 186 -14.61 -7.96 28.73
CA VAL A 186 -15.30 -9.06 28.03
C VAL A 186 -15.74 -8.56 26.66
N VAL A 187 -15.35 -9.28 25.61
CA VAL A 187 -15.65 -8.94 24.21
C VAL A 187 -16.55 -10.00 23.56
N PRO A 188 -17.30 -9.64 22.51
CA PRO A 188 -18.08 -10.60 21.71
C PRO A 188 -17.17 -11.64 21.05
N GLU A 189 -17.71 -12.84 20.79
CA GLU A 189 -16.93 -13.96 20.25
C GLU A 189 -16.28 -13.64 18.90
N ALA A 190 -16.93 -12.86 18.04
CA ALA A 190 -16.36 -12.45 16.76
C ALA A 190 -15.08 -11.61 16.93
N LEU A 191 -15.08 -10.66 17.87
CA LEU A 191 -13.90 -9.84 18.17
C LEU A 191 -12.83 -10.66 18.89
N ALA A 192 -13.21 -11.57 19.80
CA ALA A 192 -12.29 -12.52 20.41
C ALA A 192 -11.60 -13.41 19.36
N ALA A 193 -12.34 -13.91 18.37
CA ALA A 193 -11.81 -14.69 17.26
C ALA A 193 -10.84 -13.88 16.41
N PHE A 194 -11.17 -12.63 16.11
CA PHE A 194 -10.30 -11.73 15.38
C PHE A 194 -8.97 -11.49 16.10
N TYR A 195 -8.97 -11.24 17.42
CA TYR A 195 -7.74 -11.12 18.19
C TYR A 195 -6.87 -12.38 18.17
N ARG A 196 -7.49 -13.57 18.18
CA ARG A 196 -6.75 -14.83 18.04
C ARG A 196 -6.06 -14.93 16.67
N LEU A 197 -6.68 -14.42 15.61
CA LEU A 197 -6.10 -14.40 14.26
C LEU A 197 -4.99 -13.34 14.11
N ALA A 198 -5.16 -12.20 14.78
CA ALA A 198 -4.21 -11.10 14.81
C ALA A 198 -2.92 -11.41 15.61
N ARG A 199 -2.96 -12.41 16.49
CA ARG A 199 -1.78 -12.82 17.28
C ARG A 199 -0.61 -13.17 16.37
N GLY A 200 0.52 -12.51 16.59
CA GLY A 200 1.73 -12.65 15.76
C GLY A 200 1.60 -12.08 14.35
N ARG A 201 0.51 -11.39 14.02
CA ARG A 201 0.23 -10.77 12.71
C ARG A 201 -0.16 -9.31 12.88
N THR A 202 0.83 -8.45 13.08
CA THR A 202 0.63 -7.02 13.37
C THR A 202 -0.25 -6.30 12.35
N GLY A 203 -0.18 -6.65 11.06
CA GLY A 203 -1.01 -6.05 10.00
C GLY A 203 -2.50 -6.40 10.05
N VAL A 204 -2.93 -7.39 10.85
CA VAL A 204 -4.35 -7.77 10.95
C VAL A 204 -5.15 -6.74 11.75
N LEU A 205 -4.55 -6.12 12.77
CA LEU A 205 -5.20 -5.02 13.50
C LEU A 205 -5.27 -3.73 12.67
N GLY A 206 -4.71 -3.75 11.46
CA GLY A 206 -4.75 -2.67 10.48
C GLY A 206 -3.55 -1.72 10.56
N VAL A 207 -3.39 -0.93 9.51
CA VAL A 207 -2.26 0.00 9.28
C VAL A 207 -2.78 1.39 8.90
N GLN A 208 -3.84 1.46 8.09
CA GLN A 208 -4.55 2.72 7.85
C GLN A 208 -5.57 2.91 8.97
N ASN A 209 -6.51 1.99 9.10
CA ASN A 209 -7.44 1.97 10.20
C ASN A 209 -6.95 0.98 11.25
N PHE A 210 -7.39 1.15 12.48
CA PHE A 210 -6.93 0.34 13.60
C PHE A 210 -8.09 -0.25 14.38
N ILE A 211 -8.08 -1.58 14.53
CA ILE A 211 -8.73 -2.22 15.66
C ILE A 211 -7.78 -2.11 16.85
N ARG A 212 -8.27 -1.57 17.97
CA ARG A 212 -7.49 -1.37 19.18
C ARG A 212 -6.93 -2.71 19.68
N PRO A 213 -5.69 -2.74 20.20
CA PRO A 213 -5.17 -3.91 20.91
C PRO A 213 -6.12 -4.38 22.00
N ALA A 214 -6.13 -5.69 22.28
CA ALA A 214 -7.08 -6.28 23.20
C ALA A 214 -6.96 -5.70 24.63
N GLY A 215 -5.74 -5.43 25.10
CA GLY A 215 -5.46 -4.79 26.38
C GLY A 215 -5.87 -3.31 26.48
N ASP A 216 -6.11 -2.63 25.35
CA ASP A 216 -6.35 -1.19 25.27
C ASP A 216 -7.82 -0.82 25.03
N LEU A 217 -8.73 -1.79 25.20
CA LEU A 217 -10.15 -1.59 25.04
C LEU A 217 -10.75 -0.77 26.18
N THR A 218 -11.69 0.13 25.82
CA THR A 218 -12.35 1.03 26.77
C THR A 218 -13.85 1.05 26.55
N ILE A 219 -14.60 1.12 27.67
CA ILE A 219 -16.05 1.34 27.64
C ILE A 219 -16.29 2.82 27.91
N GLY A 220 -16.97 3.49 26.97
CA GLY A 220 -17.35 4.88 27.07
C GLY A 220 -18.38 5.13 28.18
N ALA A 221 -18.58 6.41 28.51
CA ALA A 221 -19.60 6.81 29.49
C ALA A 221 -21.04 6.49 29.05
N ASP A 222 -21.25 6.28 27.75
CA ASP A 222 -22.47 5.84 27.11
C ASP A 222 -22.68 4.32 27.16
N GLY A 223 -21.71 3.57 27.71
CA GLY A 223 -21.76 2.11 27.82
C GLY A 223 -21.36 1.35 26.56
N LEU A 224 -20.93 2.04 25.51
CA LEU A 224 -20.43 1.40 24.28
C LEU A 224 -18.94 1.07 24.41
N LEU A 225 -18.54 -0.06 23.84
CA LEU A 225 -17.14 -0.45 23.73
C LEU A 225 -16.53 0.24 22.51
N GLU A 226 -15.56 1.13 22.70
CA GLU A 226 -14.76 1.66 21.59
C GLU A 226 -13.66 0.66 21.24
N PHE A 227 -13.70 0.12 20.02
CA PHE A 227 -12.82 -0.98 19.62
C PHE A 227 -11.97 -0.67 18.39
N GLY A 228 -12.21 0.45 17.70
CA GLY A 228 -11.38 0.84 16.57
C GLY A 228 -11.48 2.31 16.21
N HIS A 229 -10.54 2.78 15.39
CA HIS A 229 -10.42 4.16 14.95
C HIS A 229 -9.60 4.27 13.67
N GLU A 230 -9.66 5.42 13.01
CA GLU A 230 -8.81 5.74 11.86
C GLU A 230 -7.55 6.49 12.24
N ASN A 231 -6.48 6.34 11.44
CA ASN A 231 -5.15 6.86 11.78
C ASN A 231 -5.06 8.39 11.95
N GLN A 232 -5.97 9.17 11.38
CA GLN A 232 -6.02 10.64 11.54
C GLN A 232 -7.04 11.06 12.61
N GLY A 233 -7.72 10.10 13.24
CA GLY A 233 -8.73 10.35 14.26
C GLY A 233 -10.00 11.00 13.70
N CYS A 234 -10.27 10.82 12.40
CA CYS A 234 -11.46 11.41 11.77
C CYS A 234 -12.76 10.73 12.22
N PHE A 235 -12.71 9.46 12.62
CA PHE A 235 -13.85 8.76 13.17
C PHE A 235 -13.40 7.55 14.02
N SER A 236 -14.33 6.98 14.77
CA SER A 236 -14.13 5.76 15.57
C SER A 236 -15.31 4.79 15.45
N TRP A 237 -15.05 3.54 15.82
CA TRP A 237 -16.05 2.47 15.86
C TRP A 237 -16.31 2.00 17.28
N SER A 238 -17.59 1.77 17.56
CA SER A 238 -18.05 1.31 18.86
C SER A 238 -19.12 0.22 18.77
N LEU A 239 -19.24 -0.58 19.83
CA LEU A 239 -20.15 -1.72 19.93
C LEU A 239 -21.09 -1.59 21.13
N ASP A 240 -22.33 -2.02 20.93
CA ASP A 240 -23.26 -2.33 22.03
C ASP A 240 -23.09 -3.80 22.43
N LEU A 241 -22.51 -4.06 23.60
CA LEU A 241 -22.18 -5.42 24.07
C LEU A 241 -23.40 -6.26 24.50
N SER A 242 -24.63 -5.76 24.37
CA SER A 242 -25.84 -6.51 24.73
C SER A 242 -26.24 -7.59 23.73
N GLN A 243 -25.61 -7.64 22.55
CA GLN A 243 -25.93 -8.54 21.44
C GLN A 243 -24.80 -9.54 21.19
N ASP A 244 -25.13 -10.76 20.77
CA ASP A 244 -24.15 -11.81 20.47
C ASP A 244 -23.22 -11.44 19.29
N ASP A 245 -23.80 -10.89 18.22
CA ASP A 245 -23.10 -10.29 17.08
C ASP A 245 -23.52 -8.83 16.95
N PRO A 246 -22.84 -7.92 17.67
CA PRO A 246 -23.37 -6.59 17.91
C PRO A 246 -23.31 -5.66 16.70
N THR A 247 -24.26 -4.75 16.65
CA THR A 247 -24.24 -3.61 15.73
C THR A 247 -22.97 -2.78 15.92
N VAL A 248 -22.32 -2.44 14.80
CA VAL A 248 -21.20 -1.50 14.77
C VAL A 248 -21.71 -0.08 14.53
N TRP A 249 -21.24 0.85 15.34
CA TRP A 249 -21.56 2.27 15.24
C TRP A 249 -20.32 3.05 14.84
N THR A 250 -20.43 3.86 13.79
CA THR A 250 -19.39 4.78 13.32
C THR A 250 -19.69 6.18 13.83
N SER A 251 -18.70 6.81 14.46
CA SER A 251 -18.78 8.18 15.00
C SER A 251 -17.74 9.07 14.33
N ASP A 252 -18.15 9.99 13.46
CA ASP A 252 -17.28 10.95 12.74
C ASP A 252 -17.26 12.36 13.40
N ALA A 253 -18.14 12.58 14.36
CA ALA A 253 -18.17 13.74 15.23
C ALA A 253 -18.72 13.34 16.61
N PRO A 254 -18.42 14.09 17.68
CA PRO A 254 -18.85 13.75 19.04
C PRO A 254 -20.36 13.49 19.19
N ASP A 255 -21.17 14.20 18.41
CA ASP A 255 -22.64 14.17 18.48
C ASP A 255 -23.29 13.44 17.30
N PHE A 256 -22.52 12.91 16.35
CA PHE A 256 -23.05 12.23 15.17
C PHE A 256 -22.55 10.79 15.09
N ARG A 257 -23.51 9.86 15.08
CA ARG A 257 -23.24 8.43 14.91
C ARG A 257 -24.20 7.85 13.90
N HIS A 258 -23.70 6.93 13.09
CA HIS A 258 -24.51 6.14 12.18
C HIS A 258 -24.19 4.65 12.33
N VAL A 259 -25.15 3.84 11.90
CA VAL A 259 -25.08 2.39 11.99
C VAL A 259 -24.38 1.84 10.74
N GLU A 260 -23.38 0.99 10.93
CA GLU A 260 -22.82 0.19 9.85
C GLU A 260 -23.81 -0.88 9.38
N ARG A 261 -23.76 -1.21 8.09
CA ARG A 261 -24.77 -2.10 7.48
C ARG A 261 -24.59 -3.56 7.91
N GLU A 262 -23.36 -3.97 8.17
CA GLU A 262 -23.02 -5.29 8.71
C GLU A 262 -22.89 -5.24 10.24
N PRO A 263 -23.32 -6.29 10.97
CA PRO A 263 -22.93 -6.47 12.37
C PRO A 263 -21.43 -6.80 12.46
N LEU A 264 -20.91 -6.84 13.68
CA LEU A 264 -19.48 -7.00 13.99
C LEU A 264 -18.80 -8.10 13.16
N SER A 265 -19.39 -9.28 13.04
CA SER A 265 -18.81 -10.40 12.29
C SER A 265 -18.57 -10.08 10.80
N GLY A 266 -19.52 -9.40 10.15
CA GLY A 266 -19.40 -8.97 8.76
C GLY A 266 -18.50 -7.74 8.62
N PHE A 267 -18.59 -6.82 9.57
CA PHE A 267 -17.74 -5.63 9.63
C PHE A 267 -16.25 -6.00 9.73
N LEU A 268 -15.87 -6.94 10.60
CA LEU A 268 -14.47 -7.37 10.75
C LEU A 268 -13.91 -7.97 9.46
N LEU A 269 -14.74 -8.64 8.65
CA LEU A 269 -14.35 -9.12 7.33
C LEU A 269 -14.19 -7.96 6.33
N GLN A 270 -15.09 -6.96 6.32
CA GLN A 270 -14.93 -5.75 5.49
C GLN A 270 -13.67 -4.96 5.87
N PHE A 271 -13.45 -4.74 7.16
CA PHE A 271 -12.25 -4.11 7.70
C PHE A 271 -10.99 -4.84 7.22
N SER A 272 -10.97 -6.17 7.36
CA SER A 272 -9.83 -6.99 6.93
C SER A 272 -9.60 -6.90 5.42
N LEU A 273 -10.66 -6.92 4.60
CA LEU A 273 -10.55 -6.78 3.14
C LEU A 273 -9.98 -5.42 2.75
N TYR A 274 -10.43 -4.35 3.41
CA TYR A 274 -9.96 -3.00 3.13
C TYR A 274 -8.51 -2.79 3.55
N GLU A 275 -8.14 -3.17 4.77
CA GLU A 275 -6.76 -3.07 5.22
C GLU A 275 -5.84 -3.95 4.37
N ALA A 276 -6.29 -5.15 3.97
CA ALA A 276 -5.56 -6.00 3.04
C ALA A 276 -5.36 -5.35 1.66
N MET A 277 -6.38 -4.66 1.13
CA MET A 277 -6.31 -3.93 -0.14
C MET A 277 -5.35 -2.74 -0.05
N LEU A 278 -5.56 -1.86 0.94
CA LEU A 278 -4.75 -0.65 1.12
C LEU A 278 -3.29 -0.97 1.43
N ASN A 279 -3.02 -2.07 2.13
CA ASN A 279 -1.66 -2.47 2.50
C ASN A 279 -1.07 -3.55 1.60
N ALA A 280 -1.74 -3.85 0.48
CA ALA A 280 -1.18 -4.74 -0.52
C ALA A 280 0.16 -4.20 -1.03
N PRO A 281 1.11 -5.06 -1.46
CA PRO A 281 2.39 -4.60 -1.96
C PRO A 281 2.29 -3.85 -3.30
N TYR A 282 1.20 -4.01 -4.06
CA TYR A 282 1.01 -3.37 -5.36
C TYR A 282 -0.40 -2.82 -5.49
N HIS A 283 -0.51 -1.61 -6.03
CA HIS A 283 -1.78 -0.91 -6.14
C HIS A 283 -2.13 -0.47 -7.54
N ALA A 284 -3.43 -0.33 -7.77
CA ALA A 284 -3.97 0.49 -8.84
C ALA A 284 -5.20 1.24 -8.34
N TRP A 285 -5.28 2.55 -8.53
CA TRP A 285 -6.50 3.30 -8.22
C TRP A 285 -6.82 4.34 -9.29
N SER A 286 -8.11 4.49 -9.56
CA SER A 286 -8.62 5.35 -10.63
C SER A 286 -9.09 6.70 -10.09
N ARG A 287 -9.13 7.71 -10.97
CA ARG A 287 -10.09 8.82 -10.78
C ARG A 287 -11.53 8.27 -10.87
N PRO A 288 -12.57 9.04 -10.52
CA PRO A 288 -13.93 8.65 -10.82
C PRO A 288 -14.08 8.18 -12.27
N VAL A 289 -14.69 7.02 -12.46
CA VAL A 289 -14.97 6.40 -13.75
C VAL A 289 -16.48 6.13 -13.89
N PRO A 290 -17.05 6.22 -15.10
CA PRO A 290 -18.46 5.86 -15.31
C PRO A 290 -18.77 4.43 -14.84
N THR A 291 -19.89 4.24 -14.13
CA THR A 291 -20.31 2.94 -13.58
C THR A 291 -20.31 1.79 -14.61
N PRO A 292 -20.72 1.97 -15.88
CA PRO A 292 -20.66 0.88 -16.87
C PRO A 292 -19.23 0.37 -17.15
N ILE A 293 -18.23 1.27 -17.15
CA ILE A 293 -16.82 0.91 -17.36
C ILE A 293 -16.30 0.15 -16.14
N ALA A 294 -16.62 0.63 -14.94
CA ALA A 294 -16.30 -0.10 -13.70
C ALA A 294 -16.97 -1.48 -13.68
N SER A 295 -18.22 -1.59 -14.11
CA SER A 295 -18.95 -2.88 -14.13
C SER A 295 -18.30 -3.91 -15.06
N GLU A 296 -17.83 -3.48 -16.24
CA GLU A 296 -17.10 -4.36 -17.17
C GLU A 296 -15.79 -4.88 -16.54
N LEU A 297 -15.04 -3.99 -15.89
CA LEU A 297 -13.80 -4.34 -15.18
C LEU A 297 -14.06 -5.39 -14.09
N LEU A 298 -15.07 -5.16 -13.27
CA LEU A 298 -15.43 -5.99 -12.11
C LEU A 298 -16.09 -7.31 -12.49
N GLY A 299 -16.61 -7.43 -13.72
CA GLY A 299 -17.24 -8.66 -14.22
C GLY A 299 -16.33 -9.88 -14.26
N THR A 300 -15.01 -9.69 -14.12
CA THR A 300 -14.01 -10.75 -14.02
C THR A 300 -13.69 -11.17 -12.58
N LEU A 301 -14.25 -10.47 -11.58
CA LEU A 301 -14.03 -10.69 -10.15
C LEU A 301 -15.29 -11.28 -9.50
N ARG A 302 -15.13 -11.90 -8.33
CA ARG A 302 -16.25 -12.32 -7.50
C ARG A 302 -16.60 -11.19 -6.52
N ARG A 303 -17.84 -10.70 -6.55
CA ARG A 303 -18.36 -9.79 -5.51
C ARG A 303 -18.42 -10.54 -4.18
N VAL A 304 -17.95 -9.90 -3.11
CA VAL A 304 -18.09 -10.43 -1.75
C VAL A 304 -19.56 -10.23 -1.32
N PRO A 305 -20.27 -11.26 -0.83
CA PRO A 305 -21.70 -11.19 -0.53
C PRO A 305 -22.00 -10.48 0.80
N LEU A 306 -21.39 -9.31 1.01
CA LEU A 306 -21.69 -8.42 2.13
C LEU A 306 -22.52 -7.24 1.64
N LYS A 307 -23.22 -6.59 2.57
CA LYS A 307 -23.76 -5.24 2.37
C LYS A 307 -22.60 -4.27 2.14
N THR A 308 -22.91 -3.08 1.64
CA THR A 308 -21.88 -2.07 1.42
C THR A 308 -21.33 -1.59 2.77
N TRP A 309 -20.05 -1.26 2.79
CA TRP A 309 -19.45 -0.56 3.91
C TRP A 309 -19.67 0.95 3.74
N MET A 310 -19.82 1.71 4.83
CA MET A 310 -20.27 3.11 4.77
C MET A 310 -19.13 4.15 4.77
N TRP A 311 -17.91 3.72 4.46
CA TRP A 311 -16.70 4.49 4.74
C TRP A 311 -16.23 5.43 3.61
N PRO A 312 -15.86 6.70 3.87
CA PRO A 312 -16.46 7.65 4.79
C PRO A 312 -17.47 8.49 3.98
N MET A 313 -18.71 7.99 3.86
CA MET A 313 -19.84 8.54 3.08
C MET A 313 -20.03 8.02 1.64
N TYR A 314 -19.24 7.06 1.16
CA TYR A 314 -19.57 6.31 -0.06
C TYR A 314 -19.98 4.89 0.29
N GLN A 315 -20.86 4.31 -0.54
CA GLN A 315 -21.20 2.90 -0.41
C GLN A 315 -20.06 2.09 -1.04
N THR A 316 -19.25 1.45 -0.20
CA THR A 316 -18.11 0.64 -0.67
C THR A 316 -18.52 -0.82 -0.83
N SER A 317 -18.30 -1.38 -2.02
CA SER A 317 -18.43 -2.82 -2.30
C SER A 317 -17.05 -3.45 -2.52
N PHE A 318 -16.90 -4.71 -2.11
CA PHE A 318 -15.67 -5.49 -2.29
C PHE A 318 -15.81 -6.54 -3.38
N TYR A 319 -14.77 -6.69 -4.19
CA TYR A 319 -14.63 -7.73 -5.21
C TYR A 319 -13.27 -8.38 -5.10
N VAL A 320 -13.18 -9.67 -5.41
CA VAL A 320 -11.94 -10.42 -5.22
C VAL A 320 -11.65 -11.40 -6.36
N ALA A 321 -10.36 -11.62 -6.58
CA ALA A 321 -9.79 -12.72 -7.35
C ALA A 321 -8.58 -13.28 -6.56
N PRO A 322 -8.01 -14.45 -6.91
CA PRO A 322 -6.85 -14.96 -6.20
C PRO A 322 -5.70 -13.94 -6.14
N GLY A 323 -5.34 -13.49 -4.94
CA GLY A 323 -4.29 -12.48 -4.71
C GLY A 323 -4.64 -11.04 -5.11
N LEU A 324 -5.91 -10.74 -5.39
CA LEU A 324 -6.37 -9.41 -5.79
C LEU A 324 -7.66 -9.05 -5.03
N ILE A 325 -7.68 -7.88 -4.42
CA ILE A 325 -8.87 -7.29 -3.79
C ILE A 325 -9.15 -5.97 -4.51
N ALA A 326 -10.42 -5.72 -4.80
CA ALA A 326 -10.90 -4.45 -5.30
C ALA A 326 -11.92 -3.86 -4.34
N CYS A 327 -11.79 -2.56 -4.08
CA CYS A 327 -12.78 -1.73 -3.40
C CYS A 327 -13.40 -0.80 -4.43
N VAL A 328 -14.72 -0.65 -4.37
CA VAL A 328 -15.49 0.17 -5.30
C VAL A 328 -16.36 1.10 -4.48
N ASP A 329 -16.07 2.39 -4.56
CA ASP A 329 -16.85 3.43 -3.91
C ASP A 329 -17.83 4.01 -4.93
N ASP A 330 -19.12 3.79 -4.67
CA ASP A 330 -20.19 4.25 -5.56
C ASP A 330 -20.58 5.71 -5.24
N ASP A 331 -20.56 6.56 -6.27
CA ASP A 331 -21.17 7.88 -6.29
C ASP A 331 -22.47 7.81 -7.10
N GLU A 332 -23.54 7.40 -6.43
CA GLU A 332 -24.86 7.24 -7.05
C GLU A 332 -25.40 8.55 -7.66
N GLU A 333 -25.01 9.71 -7.15
CA GLU A 333 -25.49 11.01 -7.65
C GLU A 333 -24.89 11.33 -9.03
N ASN A 334 -23.61 11.00 -9.23
CA ASN A 334 -22.89 11.29 -10.46
C ASN A 334 -22.81 10.11 -11.44
N GLU A 335 -23.37 8.94 -11.10
CA GLU A 335 -23.22 7.69 -11.88
C GLU A 335 -21.74 7.33 -12.16
N GLU A 336 -20.89 7.64 -11.18
CA GLU A 336 -19.45 7.39 -11.21
C GLU A 336 -19.05 6.48 -10.04
N CYS A 337 -17.97 5.75 -10.22
CA CYS A 337 -17.37 4.95 -9.17
C CYS A 337 -15.88 5.26 -9.08
N ARG A 338 -15.29 5.15 -7.89
CA ARG A 338 -13.84 5.00 -7.75
C ARG A 338 -13.53 3.54 -7.57
N VAL A 339 -12.49 3.07 -8.26
CA VAL A 339 -12.04 1.68 -8.14
C VAL A 339 -10.61 1.66 -7.69
N GLU A 340 -10.36 0.94 -6.61
CA GLU A 340 -9.05 0.71 -6.01
C GLU A 340 -8.77 -0.78 -5.98
N PHE A 341 -7.53 -1.16 -6.28
CA PHE A 341 -7.04 -2.52 -6.29
C PHE A 341 -5.80 -2.64 -5.43
N GLY A 342 -5.78 -3.69 -4.61
CA GLY A 342 -4.61 -4.18 -3.91
C GLY A 342 -4.27 -5.59 -4.39
N ALA A 343 -3.03 -5.80 -4.82
CA ALA A 343 -2.55 -7.08 -5.34
C ALA A 343 -1.35 -7.59 -4.54
N THR A 344 -1.31 -8.90 -4.27
CA THR A 344 -0.13 -9.56 -3.67
C THR A 344 1.03 -9.70 -4.65
N HIS A 345 0.74 -9.61 -5.96
CA HIS A 345 1.74 -9.72 -7.01
C HIS A 345 1.43 -8.76 -8.16
N ARG A 346 2.45 -8.02 -8.62
CA ARG A 346 2.35 -7.00 -9.68
C ARG A 346 1.61 -7.48 -10.92
N SER A 347 1.96 -8.69 -11.39
CA SER A 347 1.41 -9.27 -12.62
C SER A 347 -0.12 -9.38 -12.63
N LEU A 348 -0.77 -9.41 -11.46
CA LEU A 348 -2.23 -9.50 -11.31
C LEU A 348 -2.93 -8.22 -11.75
N LEU A 349 -2.23 -7.09 -11.76
CA LEU A 349 -2.77 -5.80 -12.22
C LEU A 349 -2.70 -5.66 -13.75
N ARG A 350 -1.84 -6.41 -14.44
CA ARG A 350 -1.62 -6.29 -15.90
C ARG A 350 -2.89 -6.38 -16.75
N PRO A 351 -3.87 -7.27 -16.46
CA PRO A 351 -5.13 -7.32 -17.21
C PRO A 351 -5.97 -6.04 -17.13
N LEU A 352 -5.73 -5.20 -16.11
CA LEU A 352 -6.45 -3.95 -15.86
C LEU A 352 -5.90 -2.77 -16.69
N ALA A 353 -4.69 -2.89 -17.26
CA ALA A 353 -4.00 -1.81 -17.95
C ALA A 353 -4.75 -1.33 -19.21
N ASP A 354 -5.39 -2.25 -19.93
CA ASP A 354 -5.96 -2.01 -21.26
C ASP A 354 -7.48 -1.76 -21.24
N GLN A 355 -8.06 -1.49 -20.05
CA GLN A 355 -9.51 -1.39 -19.83
C GLN A 355 -10.07 0.03 -20.02
N GLY A 356 -9.34 0.92 -20.70
CA GLY A 356 -9.77 2.29 -20.96
C GLY A 356 -9.85 3.20 -19.72
N ILE A 357 -9.34 2.74 -18.58
CA ILE A 357 -9.31 3.49 -17.32
C ILE A 357 -8.05 4.35 -17.25
N ARG A 358 -8.24 5.61 -16.89
CA ARG A 358 -7.12 6.49 -16.53
C ARG A 358 -6.77 6.29 -15.07
N TRP A 359 -5.74 5.48 -14.83
CA TRP A 359 -5.19 5.23 -13.50
C TRP A 359 -4.47 6.47 -12.96
N SER A 360 -4.68 6.76 -11.67
CA SER A 360 -3.90 7.75 -10.93
C SER A 360 -2.60 7.13 -10.40
N VAL A 361 -2.69 5.87 -9.95
CA VAL A 361 -1.55 5.00 -9.63
C VAL A 361 -1.79 3.66 -10.30
N PHE A 362 -0.72 3.09 -10.85
CA PHE A 362 -0.74 1.77 -11.46
C PHE A 362 0.64 1.11 -11.36
N ASP A 363 0.76 0.13 -10.47
CA ASP A 363 2.03 -0.58 -10.23
C ASP A 363 2.25 -1.77 -11.19
N GLY A 364 1.22 -2.14 -11.96
CA GLY A 364 1.10 -3.35 -12.79
C GLY A 364 1.98 -3.46 -14.03
#